data_AF-A0A2G5V781-F1
#
_entry.id   AF-A0A2G5V781-F1
#
_cell.length_a   1.000
_cell.length_b   1.000
_cell.length_c   1.000
_cell.angle_alpha   90.00
_cell.angle_beta   90.00
_cell.angle_gamma   90.00
#
_symmetry.space_group_name_H-M   'P 1'
#
loop_
_entity.id
_entity.type
_entity.pdbx_description
1 polymer ?
#
loop_
_entity_poly.entity_id
_entity_poly.type
_entity_poly.pdbx_seq_one_letter_code
_entity_poly.pdbx_strand_id
1 'polypeptide(L)'
;MIVSFSNSSDLLWLPVYSINDRIHESSFYIVLGCFQIVIYCFTGYVIIRTCSIFLRIKLFHENINILMAWFLCQWFEAILAKCVIIPYQTGMIQIGQDPRKTYFNWWTDNRTEMLIVKDKKEIWSLYVSSCFMWHYIWSVMFGPVVVGVERLCATYYIQ
;
A
#
# COMPACT_ATOMS: atom_id res chain seq x y z
N MET A 1 5.69 -10.98 7.34
CA MET A 1 5.75 -12.44 7.16
C MET A 1 7.10 -12.84 6.59
N ILE A 2 7.75 -13.89 7.11
CA ILE A 2 8.97 -14.44 6.50
C ILE A 2 8.57 -15.57 5.54
N VAL A 3 9.12 -15.53 4.33
CA VAL A 3 8.94 -16.57 3.31
C VAL A 3 10.24 -17.33 3.10
N SER A 4 10.13 -18.66 3.03
CA SER A 4 11.22 -19.55 2.67
C SER A 4 11.05 -20.08 1.26
N PHE A 5 12.16 -20.20 0.53
CA PHE A 5 12.17 -20.74 -0.83
C PHE A 5 12.40 -22.23 -0.81
N SER A 6 11.68 -22.99 -1.63
CA SER A 6 11.87 -24.46 -1.68
C SER A 6 13.25 -24.87 -2.22
N ASN A 7 13.95 -23.96 -2.90
CA ASN A 7 15.19 -24.23 -3.64
C ASN A 7 16.42 -23.50 -3.07
N SER A 8 16.29 -22.76 -1.97
CA SER A 8 17.39 -22.02 -1.33
C SER A 8 17.08 -21.79 0.16
N SER A 9 18.09 -21.74 1.02
CA SER A 9 17.95 -21.38 2.45
C SER A 9 17.67 -19.89 2.69
N ASP A 10 17.35 -19.13 1.64
CA ASP A 10 17.11 -17.69 1.72
C ASP A 10 15.76 -17.42 2.38
N LEU A 11 15.76 -16.45 3.29
CA LEU A 11 14.58 -15.95 3.98
C LEU A 11 14.26 -14.55 3.44
N LEU A 12 13.04 -14.33 2.99
CA LEU A 12 12.60 -13.02 2.51
C LEU A 12 11.49 -12.48 3.41
N TRP A 13 11.68 -11.28 3.95
CA TRP A 13 10.65 -10.60 4.73
C TRP A 13 9.67 -9.90 3.78
N LEU A 14 8.43 -10.37 3.78
CA LEU A 14 7.31 -9.73 3.13
C LEU A 14 6.54 -8.86 4.13
N PRO A 15 6.35 -7.56 3.84
CA PRO A 15 5.53 -6.67 4.64
C PRO A 15 4.02 -6.89 4.42
N VAL A 16 3.56 -8.14 4.38
CA VAL A 16 2.15 -8.52 4.21
C VAL A 16 1.66 -9.26 5.46
N TYR A 17 0.47 -8.89 5.93
CA TYR A 17 -0.11 -9.35 7.21
C TYR A 17 -0.94 -10.65 7.08
N SER A 18 -1.59 -10.86 5.94
CA SER A 18 -2.44 -12.04 5.70
C SER A 18 -2.33 -12.47 4.23
N ILE A 19 -2.25 -13.78 4.00
CA ILE A 19 -2.32 -14.41 2.67
C ILE A 19 -3.30 -15.58 2.74
N ASN A 20 -4.14 -15.71 1.70
CA ASN A 20 -5.10 -16.80 1.51
C ASN A 20 -6.21 -16.85 2.57
N ASP A 21 -6.87 -15.72 2.82
CA ASP A 21 -7.98 -15.64 3.78
C ASP A 21 -9.32 -16.11 3.18
N ARG A 22 -9.90 -17.17 3.75
CA ARG A 22 -11.19 -17.75 3.32
C ARG A 22 -12.41 -16.95 3.76
N ILE A 23 -12.21 -15.96 4.63
CA ILE A 23 -13.27 -15.05 5.07
C ILE A 23 -13.83 -14.25 3.87
N HIS A 24 -13.04 -14.09 2.80
CA HIS A 24 -13.44 -13.40 1.58
C HIS A 24 -14.44 -14.18 0.68
N GLU A 25 -14.76 -15.44 0.96
CA GLU A 25 -15.73 -16.23 0.17
C GLU A 25 -17.20 -15.89 0.47
N SER A 26 -17.48 -15.21 1.60
CA SER A 26 -18.85 -14.83 1.97
C SER A 26 -19.40 -13.74 1.04
N SER A 27 -20.65 -13.89 0.57
CA SER A 27 -21.33 -12.90 -0.28
C SER A 27 -21.37 -11.49 0.34
N PHE A 28 -21.31 -11.38 1.67
CA PHE A 28 -21.23 -10.11 2.38
C PHE A 28 -19.92 -9.36 2.08
N TYR A 29 -18.79 -10.06 1.98
CA TYR A 29 -17.50 -9.46 1.66
C TYR A 29 -17.43 -8.94 0.22
N ILE A 30 -18.13 -9.58 -0.70
CA ILE A 30 -18.24 -9.09 -2.10
C ILE A 30 -18.98 -7.74 -2.13
N VAL A 31 -20.10 -7.64 -1.39
CA VAL A 31 -20.85 -6.37 -1.28
C VAL A 31 -19.99 -5.28 -0.65
N LEU A 32 -19.28 -5.59 0.44
CA LEU A 32 -18.33 -4.66 1.06
C LEU A 32 -17.20 -4.24 0.12
N GLY A 33 -16.67 -5.18 -0.67
CA GLY A 33 -15.65 -4.90 -1.69
C GLY A 33 -16.14 -3.95 -2.78
N CYS A 34 -17.35 -4.18 -3.31
CA CYS A 34 -17.98 -3.25 -4.25
C CYS A 34 -18.18 -1.86 -3.64
N PHE A 35 -18.67 -1.78 -2.40
CA PHE A 35 -18.83 -0.51 -1.70
C PHE A 35 -17.50 0.21 -1.50
N GLN A 36 -16.44 -0.52 -1.14
CA GLN A 36 -15.09 0.02 -1.00
C GLN A 36 -14.54 0.58 -2.32
N ILE A 37 -14.77 -0.10 -3.45
CA ILE A 37 -14.39 0.40 -4.78
C ILE A 37 -15.09 1.73 -5.08
N VAL A 38 -16.39 1.85 -4.79
CA VAL A 38 -17.16 3.09 -4.98
C VAL A 38 -16.57 4.24 -4.16
N ILE A 39 -16.24 3.98 -2.89
CA ILE A 39 -15.58 4.98 -2.03
C ILE A 39 -14.24 5.39 -2.63
N TYR A 40 -13.42 4.44 -3.08
CA TYR A 40 -12.13 4.77 -3.69
C TYR A 40 -12.27 5.60 -4.97
N CYS A 41 -13.25 5.32 -5.83
CA CYS A 41 -13.53 6.16 -6.99
C CYS A 41 -13.91 7.58 -6.58
N PHE A 42 -14.76 7.74 -5.57
CA PHE A 42 -15.15 9.06 -5.06
C PHE A 42 -13.95 9.81 -4.45
N THR A 43 -13.13 9.13 -3.64
CA THR A 43 -11.90 9.70 -3.09
C THR A 43 -10.92 10.13 -4.19
N GLY A 44 -10.72 9.30 -5.22
CA GLY A 44 -9.87 9.65 -6.35
C GLY A 44 -10.37 10.89 -7.09
N TYR A 45 -11.69 11.01 -7.31
CA TYR A 45 -12.28 12.22 -7.88
C TYR A 45 -12.00 13.46 -7.02
N VAL A 46 -12.22 13.38 -5.71
CA VAL A 46 -11.94 14.49 -4.78
C VAL A 46 -10.46 14.88 -4.82
N ILE A 47 -9.54 13.93 -4.86
CA ILE A 47 -8.09 14.18 -4.91
C ILE A 47 -7.70 14.91 -6.20
N ILE A 48 -8.21 14.47 -7.36
CA ILE A 48 -7.91 15.11 -8.65
C ILE A 48 -8.42 16.56 -8.65
N ARG A 49 -9.64 16.79 -8.17
CA ARG A 49 -10.22 18.14 -8.07
C ARG A 49 -9.40 19.01 -7.13
N THR A 50 -8.98 18.45 -6.00
CA THR A 50 -8.16 19.14 -5.00
C THR A 50 -6.79 19.52 -5.57
N CYS A 51 -6.11 18.61 -6.28
CA CYS A 51 -4.84 18.89 -6.96
C CYS A 51 -5.00 20.00 -8.02
N SER A 52 -6.06 19.95 -8.82
CA SER A 52 -6.36 20.99 -9.81
C SER A 52 -6.60 22.37 -9.18
N ILE A 53 -7.27 22.41 -8.01
CA ILE A 53 -7.47 23.65 -7.25
C ILE A 53 -6.13 24.18 -6.73
N PHE A 54 -5.32 23.34 -6.10
CA PHE A 54 -4.01 23.76 -5.57
C PHE A 54 -3.07 24.31 -6.64
N LEU A 55 -3.01 23.68 -7.81
CA LEU A 55 -2.19 24.18 -8.92
C LEU A 55 -2.70 25.51 -9.51
N ARG A 56 -3.98 25.85 -9.32
CA ARG A 56 -4.59 27.09 -9.83
C ARG A 56 -4.48 28.25 -8.85
N ILE A 57 -4.36 27.98 -7.55
CA ILE A 57 -4.26 29.01 -6.53
C ILE A 57 -2.84 29.60 -6.54
N LYS A 58 -2.72 30.83 -7.05
CA LYS A 58 -1.47 31.62 -7.01
C LYS A 58 -1.23 32.36 -5.69
N LEU A 59 -2.04 32.09 -4.66
CA LEU A 59 -2.00 32.80 -3.37
C LEU A 59 -0.87 32.27 -2.47
N PHE A 60 -0.38 31.06 -2.73
CA PHE A 60 0.73 30.45 -2.01
C PHE A 60 2.02 30.45 -2.82
N HIS A 61 3.17 30.35 -2.15
CA HIS A 61 4.45 30.08 -2.81
C HIS A 61 4.35 28.83 -3.69
N GLU A 62 4.93 28.86 -4.88
CA GLU A 62 4.84 27.74 -5.83
C GLU A 62 5.35 26.41 -5.22
N ASN A 63 6.30 26.48 -4.28
CA ASN A 63 6.86 25.33 -3.57
C ASN A 63 5.80 24.53 -2.79
N ILE A 64 4.95 25.17 -1.98
CA ILE A 64 3.93 24.45 -1.19
C ILE A 64 2.88 23.81 -2.08
N ASN A 65 2.55 24.46 -3.20
CA ASN A 65 1.58 23.94 -4.16
C ASN A 65 2.11 22.66 -4.83
N ILE A 66 3.40 22.64 -5.21
CA ILE A 66 4.05 21.47 -5.77
C ILE A 66 4.16 20.35 -4.73
N LEU A 67 4.52 20.68 -3.48
CA LEU A 67 4.64 19.71 -2.40
C LEU A 67 3.30 19.05 -2.06
N MET A 68 2.23 19.86 -1.98
CA MET A 68 0.87 19.37 -1.75
C MET A 68 0.34 18.52 -2.92
N ALA A 69 0.65 18.90 -4.16
CA ALA A 69 0.30 18.10 -5.33
C ALA A 69 1.02 16.74 -5.33
N TRP A 70 2.31 16.72 -4.99
CA TRP A 70 3.08 15.48 -4.85
C TRP A 70 2.49 14.55 -3.77
N PHE A 71 2.15 15.10 -2.61
CA PHE A 71 1.51 14.36 -1.52
C PHE A 71 0.18 13.71 -1.94
N LEU A 72 -0.63 14.45 -2.69
CA LEU A 72 -1.90 13.94 -3.22
C LEU A 72 -1.70 12.84 -4.28
N CYS A 73 -0.63 12.91 -5.07
CA CYS A 73 -0.28 11.89 -6.05
C CYS A 73 0.12 10.55 -5.39
N GLN A 74 0.69 10.57 -4.18
CA GLN A 74 1.07 9.35 -3.45
C GLN A 74 -0.11 8.43 -3.13
N TRP A 75 -1.33 8.97 -3.07
CA TRP A 75 -2.54 8.16 -2.92
C TRP A 75 -2.75 7.20 -4.10
N PHE A 76 -2.38 7.58 -5.33
CA PHE A 76 -2.46 6.69 -6.49
C PHE A 76 -1.48 5.52 -6.39
N GLU A 77 -0.28 5.74 -5.86
CA GLU A 77 0.69 4.67 -5.59
C GLU A 77 0.11 3.64 -4.61
N ALA A 78 -0.60 4.11 -3.58
CA ALA A 78 -1.25 3.24 -2.60
C ALA A 78 -2.37 2.40 -3.20
N ILE A 79 -3.19 2.98 -4.08
CA ILE A 79 -4.26 2.25 -4.78
C ILE A 79 -3.66 1.19 -5.70
N LEU A 80 -2.63 1.53 -6.47
CA LEU A 80 -1.96 0.56 -7.33
C LEU A 80 -1.36 -0.60 -6.52
N ALA A 81 -0.69 -0.30 -5.40
CA ALA A 81 -0.16 -1.31 -4.50
C ALA A 81 -1.28 -2.22 -3.93
N LYS A 82 -2.40 -1.63 -3.50
CA LYS A 82 -3.59 -2.36 -3.01
C LYS A 82 -4.19 -3.26 -4.08
N CYS A 83 -4.32 -2.79 -5.32
CA CYS A 83 -4.85 -3.59 -6.44
C CYS A 83 -4.02 -4.84 -6.71
N VAL A 84 -2.70 -4.76 -6.54
CA VAL A 84 -1.81 -5.93 -6.68
C VAL A 84 -1.91 -6.84 -5.45
N ILE A 85 -2.01 -6.30 -4.23
CA ILE A 85 -2.04 -7.10 -2.99
C ILE A 85 -3.36 -7.87 -2.81
N ILE A 86 -4.51 -7.26 -3.14
CA ILE A 86 -5.85 -7.86 -2.96
C ILE A 86 -5.98 -9.27 -3.58
N PRO A 87 -5.61 -9.55 -4.85
CA PRO A 87 -5.73 -10.89 -5.43
C PRO A 87 -4.87 -11.94 -4.70
N TYR A 88 -3.75 -11.54 -4.09
CA TYR A 88 -2.95 -12.42 -3.23
C TYR A 88 -3.58 -12.64 -1.84
N GLN A 89 -4.28 -11.64 -1.29
CA GLN A 89 -4.99 -11.77 0.00
C GLN A 89 -6.25 -12.64 -0.12
N THR A 90 -7.04 -12.43 -1.17
CA THR A 90 -8.27 -13.18 -1.48
C THR A 90 -8.00 -14.62 -1.92
N GLY A 91 -6.72 -14.99 -2.14
CA GLY A 91 -6.35 -16.36 -2.55
C GLY A 91 -6.70 -16.68 -4.00
N MET A 92 -6.94 -15.65 -4.85
CA MET A 92 -7.10 -15.84 -6.30
C MET A 92 -5.78 -16.29 -6.95
N ILE A 93 -4.65 -15.76 -6.46
CA ILE A 93 -3.31 -16.20 -6.82
C ILE A 93 -2.72 -16.91 -5.61
N GLN A 94 -2.74 -18.24 -5.64
CA GLN A 94 -2.31 -19.08 -4.53
C GLN A 94 -0.79 -19.25 -4.56
N ILE A 95 -0.10 -18.60 -3.63
CA ILE A 95 1.33 -18.79 -3.42
C ILE A 95 1.51 -19.81 -2.29
N GLY A 96 1.87 -21.05 -2.61
CA GLY A 96 2.13 -22.08 -1.60
C GLY A 96 1.82 -23.49 -2.08
N GLN A 97 2.43 -24.49 -1.43
CA GLN A 97 2.21 -25.90 -1.76
C GLN A 97 0.86 -26.43 -1.23
N ASP A 98 0.28 -25.77 -0.22
CA ASP A 98 -1.00 -26.12 0.39
C ASP A 98 -2.05 -25.00 0.26
N PRO A 99 -3.04 -25.13 -0.63
CA PRO A 99 -4.09 -24.11 -0.85
C PRO A 99 -5.11 -24.01 0.30
N ARG A 100 -4.97 -24.85 1.34
CA ARG A 100 -5.88 -24.92 2.50
C ARG A 100 -5.37 -24.19 3.74
N LYS A 101 -4.10 -23.74 3.76
CA LYS A 101 -3.55 -23.02 4.90
C LYS A 101 -3.72 -21.51 4.70
N THR A 102 -4.41 -20.88 5.64
CA THR A 102 -4.45 -19.44 5.85
C THR A 102 -3.18 -19.02 6.59
N TYR A 103 -2.39 -18.10 6.04
CA TYR A 103 -1.17 -17.63 6.68
C TYR A 103 -1.41 -16.26 7.33
N PHE A 104 -1.46 -16.23 8.66
CA PHE A 104 -1.65 -15.03 9.47
C PHE A 104 -0.48 -14.85 10.45
N ASN A 105 0.72 -14.53 9.96
CA ASN A 105 1.86 -14.30 10.86
C ASN A 105 2.74 -13.15 10.38
N TRP A 106 2.90 -12.12 11.23
CA TRP A 106 3.82 -11.00 11.00
C TRP A 106 5.28 -11.47 10.99
N TRP A 107 5.60 -12.42 11.88
CA TRP A 107 6.90 -13.07 12.03
C TRP A 107 6.67 -14.49 12.56
N THR A 108 7.34 -15.47 11.98
CA THR A 108 7.31 -16.87 12.42
C THR A 108 8.71 -17.42 12.26
N ASP A 109 9.24 -18.06 13.30
CA ASP A 109 10.53 -18.77 13.28
C ASP A 109 10.37 -20.25 12.87
N ASN A 110 9.15 -20.79 12.99
CA ASN A 110 8.84 -22.17 12.68
C ASN A 110 8.66 -22.40 11.16
N ARG A 111 9.57 -23.15 10.54
CA ARG A 111 9.55 -23.45 9.08
C ARG A 111 8.28 -24.15 8.59
N THR A 112 7.54 -24.82 9.47
CA THR A 112 6.29 -25.53 9.13
C THR A 112 5.07 -24.60 8.98
N GLU A 113 5.16 -23.39 9.53
CA GLU A 113 4.17 -22.32 9.43
C GLU A 113 4.57 -21.23 8.42
N MET A 114 5.81 -21.29 7.92
CA MET A 114 6.28 -20.38 6.87
C MET A 114 5.62 -20.74 5.52
N LEU A 115 5.30 -19.71 4.75
CA LEU A 115 4.84 -19.85 3.38
C LEU A 115 6.04 -20.29 2.52
N ILE A 116 5.99 -21.53 2.00
CA ILE A 116 7.04 -22.11 1.15
C ILE A 116 6.68 -21.82 -0.30
N VAL A 117 7.55 -21.09 -1.00
CA VAL A 117 7.28 -20.68 -2.39
C VAL A 117 8.19 -21.39 -3.35
N LYS A 118 7.58 -21.85 -4.46
CA LYS A 118 8.26 -22.59 -5.53
C LYS A 118 9.03 -21.68 -6.50
N ASP A 119 8.56 -20.45 -6.74
CA ASP A 119 9.20 -19.51 -7.67
C ASP A 119 9.43 -18.11 -7.06
N LYS A 120 10.67 -17.61 -7.16
CA LYS A 120 11.10 -16.28 -6.70
C LYS A 120 10.42 -15.15 -7.49
N LYS A 121 10.01 -15.39 -8.75
CA LYS A 121 9.42 -14.36 -9.63
C LYS A 121 8.01 -13.95 -9.22
N GLU A 122 7.20 -14.87 -8.71
CA GLU A 122 5.82 -14.58 -8.31
C GLU A 122 5.75 -13.71 -7.05
N ILE A 123 6.74 -13.85 -6.16
CA ILE A 123 6.83 -13.06 -4.93
C ILE A 123 7.29 -11.63 -5.20
N TRP A 124 8.12 -11.42 -6.23
CA TRP A 124 8.72 -10.11 -6.47
C TRP A 124 7.66 -9.03 -6.67
N SER A 125 6.57 -9.35 -7.37
CA SER A 125 5.43 -8.44 -7.54
C SER A 125 4.80 -8.07 -6.18
N LEU A 126 4.55 -9.05 -5.32
CA LEU A 126 4.00 -8.83 -3.99
C LEU A 126 4.96 -8.03 -3.10
N TYR A 127 6.25 -8.29 -3.18
CA TYR A 127 7.29 -7.58 -2.42
C TYR A 127 7.34 -6.10 -2.82
N VAL A 128 7.43 -5.81 -4.13
CA VAL A 128 7.47 -4.45 -4.66
C VAL A 128 6.20 -3.69 -4.27
N SER A 129 5.02 -4.28 -4.44
CA SER A 129 3.76 -3.65 -4.03
C SER A 129 3.69 -3.39 -2.52
N SER A 130 4.25 -4.27 -1.70
CA SER A 130 4.32 -4.06 -0.25
C SER A 130 5.27 -2.94 0.13
N CYS A 131 6.40 -2.78 -0.58
CA CYS A 131 7.31 -1.65 -0.41
C CYS A 131 6.62 -0.32 -0.76
N PHE A 132 5.85 -0.26 -1.86
CA PHE A 132 5.06 0.93 -2.21
C PHE A 132 4.00 1.27 -1.15
N MET A 133 3.35 0.25 -0.57
CA MET A 133 2.40 0.45 0.53
C MET A 133 3.09 1.07 1.77
N TRP A 134 4.30 0.60 2.11
CA TRP A 134 5.09 1.17 3.21
C TRP A 134 5.59 2.59 2.90
N HIS A 135 6.04 2.85 1.67
CA HIS A 135 6.41 4.18 1.22
C HIS A 135 5.25 5.18 1.41
N TYR A 136 4.03 4.75 1.07
CA TYR A 136 2.83 5.55 1.30
C TYR A 136 2.56 5.83 2.78
N ILE A 137 2.64 4.82 3.66
CA ILE A 137 2.43 5.00 5.11
C ILE A 137 3.40 6.04 5.66
N TRP A 138 4.69 5.91 5.33
CA TRP A 138 5.71 6.88 5.74
C TRP A 138 5.44 8.27 5.18
N SER A 139 5.04 8.35 3.91
CA SER A 139 4.72 9.62 3.28
C SER A 139 3.55 10.33 3.93
N VAL A 140 2.48 9.61 4.29
CA VAL A 140 1.32 10.19 5.02
C VAL A 140 1.71 10.69 6.41
N MET A 141 2.61 10.00 7.10
CA MET A 141 3.09 10.42 8.43
C MET A 141 3.98 11.66 8.35
N PHE A 142 4.91 11.72 7.40
CA PHE A 142 5.87 12.81 7.30
C PHE A 142 5.39 14.01 6.48
N GLY A 143 4.42 13.83 5.57
CA GLY A 143 3.92 14.89 4.70
C GLY A 143 3.46 16.15 5.45
N PRO A 144 2.56 16.03 6.46
CA PRO A 144 2.12 17.18 7.25
C PRO A 144 3.26 17.91 7.98
N VAL A 145 4.29 17.16 8.40
CA VAL A 145 5.47 17.73 9.07
C VAL A 145 6.26 18.61 8.11
N VAL A 146 6.49 18.14 6.88
CA VAL A 146 7.21 18.92 5.85
C VAL A 146 6.46 20.20 5.49
N VAL A 147 5.13 20.12 5.32
CA VAL A 147 4.28 21.30 5.09
C VAL A 147 4.37 22.30 6.25
N GLY A 148 4.40 21.79 7.49
CA GLY A 148 4.58 22.62 8.68
C GLY A 148 5.93 23.35 8.70
N VAL A 149 7.02 22.63 8.39
CA VAL A 149 8.38 23.20 8.31
C VAL A 149 8.46 24.27 7.22
N GLU A 150 7.90 24.01 6.04
CA GLU A 150 7.90 25.00 4.95
C GLU A 150 7.19 26.30 5.36
N ARG A 151 6.04 26.20 6.03
CA ARG A 151 5.30 27.38 6.52
C ARG A 151 6.06 28.14 7.60
N LEU A 152 6.79 27.45 8.48
CA LEU A 152 7.66 28.08 9.47
C LEU A 152 8.80 28.85 8.79
N CYS A 153 9.47 28.23 7.81
CA CYS A 153 10.51 28.89 7.03
C CYS A 153 9.97 30.12 6.28
N ALA A 154 8.81 30.01 5.62
CA ALA A 154 8.21 31.14 4.91
C ALA A 154 7.88 32.31 5.85
N THR A 155 7.39 32.03 7.05
CA THR A 155 7.10 33.07 8.05
C THR A 155 8.40 33.74 8.53
N TYR A 156 9.46 32.96 8.74
CA TYR A 156 10.76 33.47 9.16
C TYR A 156 11.42 34.35 8.10
N TYR A 157 11.30 34.00 6.81
CA TYR A 157 11.87 34.77 5.70
C TYR A 157 11.07 36.04 5.35
N ILE A 158 9.80 36.14 5.77
CA ILE A 158 8.97 37.33 5.60
C ILE A 158 9.25 38.39 6.69
N GLN A 159 9.80 37.98 7.83
CA GLN A 159 10.24 38.83 8.93
C GLN A 159 11.65 39.38 8.70
#